data_AF-A0A391PAK6-F1
#
_entry.id   AF-A0A391PAK6-F1
#
_cell.length_a   1.000
_cell.length_b   1.000
_cell.length_c   1.000
_cell.angle_alpha   90.00
_cell.angle_beta   90.00
_cell.angle_gamma   90.00
#
_symmetry.space_group_name_H-M   'P 1'
#
loop_
_entity.id
_entity.type
_entity.pdbx_description
1 polymer ?
#
loop_
_entity_poly.entity_id
_entity_poly.type
_entity_poly.pdbx_seq_one_letter_code
_entity_poly.pdbx_strand_id
1 'polypeptide(L)'
;MKGFNMINKTQAAAAIIAAAWCAGCAPQVSTDTRGATPSIVGSTSDTSDSVSEVASPRPGDFRVDVLVTEQKCFGSAGCSYHYTIDPHYTGTAALPTKTTVVFKVTGGDQTQIGNFSIDKNGTATFDRETTIDGPEGANLQATVTQVIGGR
;
A
#
# COMPACT_ATOMS: atom_id res chain seq x y z
N MET A 1 43.39 -11.69 -31.97
CA MET A 1 42.32 -10.71 -32.30
C MET A 1 41.76 -10.20 -30.98
N LYS A 2 42.13 -8.99 -30.57
CA LYS A 2 41.70 -8.39 -29.31
C LYS A 2 41.26 -6.96 -29.63
N GLY A 3 39.97 -6.83 -29.93
CA GLY A 3 39.34 -5.55 -30.26
C GLY A 3 39.02 -4.79 -28.98
N PHE A 4 39.82 -3.77 -28.69
CA PHE A 4 39.48 -2.70 -27.77
C PHE A 4 38.87 -1.59 -28.62
N ASN A 5 37.57 -1.28 -28.46
CA ASN A 5 37.07 0.07 -28.68
C ASN A 5 35.61 0.21 -28.23
N MET A 6 35.35 1.10 -27.27
CA MET A 6 34.48 2.27 -27.45
C MET A 6 34.33 3.00 -26.11
N ILE A 7 35.17 4.01 -25.94
CA ILE A 7 34.99 5.10 -24.98
C ILE A 7 34.16 6.16 -25.73
N ASN A 8 32.90 6.36 -25.35
CA ASN A 8 32.18 7.57 -25.71
C ASN A 8 31.96 8.42 -24.46
N LYS A 9 32.85 9.40 -24.31
CA LYS A 9 32.66 10.61 -23.53
C LYS A 9 31.66 11.50 -24.24
N THR A 10 30.64 11.98 -23.54
CA THR A 10 30.17 13.36 -23.70
C THR A 10 29.45 13.82 -22.43
N GLN A 11 29.87 14.98 -21.94
CA GLN A 11 29.25 15.71 -20.85
C GLN A 11 28.26 16.74 -21.40
N ALA A 12 27.22 17.04 -20.65
CA ALA A 12 26.50 18.33 -20.63
C ALA A 12 25.76 18.38 -19.26
N ALA A 13 26.21 19.19 -18.30
CA ALA A 13 26.00 20.63 -18.14
C ALA A 13 24.58 21.01 -17.70
N ALA A 14 24.52 21.72 -16.58
CA ALA A 14 23.36 22.02 -15.72
C ALA A 14 22.39 23.05 -16.29
N ALA A 15 21.14 23.03 -15.79
CA ALA A 15 20.29 24.21 -15.75
C ALA A 15 19.38 24.21 -14.51
N ILE A 16 19.58 25.25 -13.69
CA ILE A 16 18.81 25.66 -12.51
C ILE A 16 17.48 26.26 -12.99
N ILE A 17 16.34 25.89 -12.38
CA ILE A 17 15.12 26.73 -12.44
C ILE A 17 14.54 26.87 -11.03
N ALA A 18 14.23 28.12 -10.73
CA ALA A 18 13.95 28.72 -9.44
C ALA A 18 12.58 28.39 -8.86
N ALA A 19 12.49 28.59 -7.54
CA ALA A 19 11.31 28.48 -6.71
C ALA A 19 10.19 29.46 -7.09
N ALA A 20 8.94 29.06 -6.85
CA ALA A 20 7.80 29.96 -6.74
C ALA A 20 7.01 29.62 -5.46
N TRP A 21 7.13 30.51 -4.47
CA TRP A 21 6.27 30.57 -3.29
C TRP A 21 4.99 31.33 -3.66
N CYS A 22 3.84 30.81 -3.28
CA CYS A 22 2.66 31.65 -3.04
C CYS A 22 2.10 31.32 -1.65
N ALA A 23 2.05 32.38 -0.83
CA ALA A 23 1.49 32.43 0.50
C ALA A 23 0.06 32.98 0.46
N GLY A 24 -0.80 32.51 1.38
CA GLY A 24 -2.03 33.18 1.82
C GLY A 24 -3.29 32.99 0.94
N CYS A 25 -4.53 33.02 1.41
CA CYS A 25 -5.11 33.23 2.74
C CYS A 25 -6.57 32.71 2.77
N ALA A 26 -6.93 32.13 3.92
CA ALA A 26 -8.21 32.21 4.65
C ALA A 26 -9.53 31.57 4.13
N PRO A 27 -10.40 31.13 5.07
CA PRO A 27 -11.62 30.35 4.79
C PRO A 27 -12.85 31.23 4.61
N GLN A 28 -13.78 30.78 3.76
CA GLN A 28 -15.10 31.39 3.65
C GLN A 28 -16.05 30.79 4.68
N VAL A 29 -16.25 31.53 5.77
CA VAL A 29 -17.36 31.41 6.70
C VAL A 29 -18.64 31.81 5.96
N SER A 30 -19.60 30.88 5.86
CA SER A 30 -21.00 31.21 5.58
C SER A 30 -21.78 31.07 6.88
N THR A 31 -22.19 32.20 7.43
CA THR A 31 -23.18 32.35 8.49
C THR A 31 -24.51 32.74 7.87
N ASP A 32 -25.57 31.94 8.05
CA ASP A 32 -27.00 32.34 7.98
C ASP A 32 -27.86 31.09 8.23
N THR A 33 -29.05 31.07 8.84
CA THR A 33 -29.57 31.67 10.07
C THR A 33 -30.58 30.71 10.70
N ARG A 34 -30.76 30.84 12.02
CA ARG A 34 -32.01 30.71 12.81
C ARG A 34 -32.98 29.54 12.50
N GLY A 35 -33.07 28.64 13.47
CA GLY A 35 -34.26 27.83 13.74
C GLY A 35 -34.17 27.20 15.13
N ALA A 36 -35.00 27.66 16.06
CA ALA A 36 -34.95 27.32 17.47
C ALA A 36 -35.58 25.94 17.78
N THR A 37 -34.92 25.16 18.65
CA THR A 37 -35.52 24.27 19.67
C THR A 37 -34.43 23.82 20.65
N PRO A 38 -34.50 24.16 21.95
CA PRO A 38 -33.59 23.59 22.95
C PRO A 38 -34.17 22.27 23.47
N SER A 39 -33.74 21.15 22.88
CA SER A 39 -33.86 19.85 23.55
C SER A 39 -32.54 19.57 24.25
N ILE A 40 -32.46 19.97 25.52
CA ILE A 40 -31.42 19.50 26.44
C ILE A 40 -31.75 18.03 26.72
N VAL A 41 -31.22 17.13 25.92
CA VAL A 41 -31.07 15.73 26.30
C VAL A 41 -29.62 15.60 26.71
N GLY A 42 -29.40 15.46 28.02
CA GLY A 42 -28.08 15.24 28.58
C GLY A 42 -27.48 14.01 27.93
N SER A 43 -26.46 14.22 27.10
CA SER A 43 -25.55 13.15 26.69
C SER A 43 -24.83 12.71 27.95
N THR A 44 -25.31 11.61 28.52
CA THR A 44 -24.55 10.79 29.45
C THR A 44 -23.17 10.60 28.81
N SER A 45 -22.15 11.16 29.45
CA SER A 45 -20.77 10.81 29.15
C SER A 45 -20.64 9.35 29.54
N ASP A 46 -20.84 8.47 28.56
CA ASP A 46 -20.43 7.08 28.68
C ASP A 46 -18.92 7.10 28.90
N THR A 47 -18.58 6.94 30.18
CA THR A 47 -17.24 6.57 30.61
C THR A 47 -16.98 5.22 29.98
N SER A 48 -16.33 5.25 28.82
CA SER A 48 -15.89 4.06 28.12
C SER A 48 -14.81 3.41 28.97
N ASP A 49 -15.23 2.49 29.82
CA ASP A 49 -14.38 1.51 30.49
C ASP A 49 -13.45 0.91 29.44
N SER A 50 -12.18 1.31 29.49
CA SER A 50 -11.13 0.80 28.62
C SER A 50 -10.74 -0.59 29.12
N VAL A 51 -11.61 -1.56 28.84
CA VAL A 51 -11.22 -2.97 28.84
C VAL A 51 -10.15 -3.07 27.77
N SER A 52 -8.92 -3.32 28.20
CA SER A 52 -7.79 -3.60 27.31
C SER A 52 -8.04 -4.93 26.62
N GLU A 53 -8.92 -4.90 25.61
CA GLU A 53 -9.13 -5.99 24.67
C GLU A 53 -7.78 -6.24 24.02
N VAL A 54 -7.29 -7.49 24.09
CA VAL A 54 -6.07 -7.87 23.38
C VAL A 54 -6.29 -7.56 21.91
N ALA A 55 -5.72 -6.45 21.45
CA ALA A 55 -5.99 -5.92 20.12
C ALA A 55 -5.58 -6.99 19.10
N SER A 56 -6.53 -7.46 18.30
CA SER A 56 -6.26 -8.38 17.20
C SER A 56 -5.70 -7.62 16.00
N PRO A 57 -4.72 -8.18 15.26
CA PRO A 57 -4.18 -7.55 14.05
C PRO A 57 -5.27 -7.25 13.01
N ARG A 58 -5.22 -6.06 12.43
CA ARG A 58 -6.16 -5.55 11.43
C ARG A 58 -5.50 -5.46 10.06
N PRO A 59 -6.27 -5.41 8.95
CA PRO A 59 -5.70 -5.24 7.60
C PRO A 59 -4.71 -4.08 7.47
N GLY A 60 -4.98 -2.95 8.13
CA GLY A 60 -4.13 -1.76 8.10
C GLY A 60 -2.77 -1.93 8.78
N ASP A 61 -2.60 -2.97 9.60
CA ASP A 61 -1.35 -3.29 10.28
C ASP A 61 -0.35 -4.03 9.37
N PHE A 62 -0.80 -4.45 8.18
CA PHE A 62 0.02 -5.13 7.20
C PHE A 62 0.30 -4.22 6.01
N ARG A 63 1.52 -4.29 5.51
CA ARG A 63 1.93 -3.73 4.21
C ARG A 63 2.39 -4.89 3.35
N VAL A 64 2.10 -4.82 2.07
CA VAL A 64 2.53 -5.82 1.10
C VAL A 64 3.08 -5.05 -0.07
N ASP A 65 4.39 -5.11 -0.25
CA ASP A 65 5.02 -4.55 -1.43
C ASP A 65 5.01 -5.59 -2.55
N VAL A 66 4.83 -5.14 -3.79
CA VAL A 66 4.89 -6.00 -4.97
C VAL A 66 6.22 -5.73 -5.68
N LEU A 67 7.06 -6.75 -5.75
CA LEU A 67 8.38 -6.66 -6.36
C LEU A 67 8.34 -7.38 -7.70
N VAL A 68 8.36 -6.62 -8.79
CA VAL A 68 8.49 -7.17 -10.15
C VAL A 68 9.90 -7.72 -10.33
N THR A 69 9.99 -9.02 -10.56
CA THR A 69 11.25 -9.76 -10.76
C THR A 69 11.63 -9.84 -12.24
N GLU A 70 10.64 -9.92 -13.12
CA GLU A 70 10.83 -9.95 -14.57
C GLU A 70 9.67 -9.27 -15.29
N GLN A 71 9.95 -8.58 -16.39
CA GLN A 71 8.95 -8.01 -17.29
C GLN A 71 9.28 -8.41 -18.72
N LYS A 72 8.28 -8.92 -19.45
CA LYS A 72 8.38 -9.28 -20.87
C LYS A 72 7.24 -8.64 -21.66
N CYS A 73 7.57 -7.77 -22.61
CA CYS A 73 6.58 -7.07 -23.43
C CYS A 73 6.56 -7.63 -24.86
N PHE A 74 5.34 -7.80 -25.41
CA PHE A 74 5.09 -8.39 -26.72
C PHE A 74 4.51 -7.37 -27.71
N GLY A 75 4.98 -6.12 -27.63
CA GLY A 75 4.49 -5.00 -28.44
C GLY A 75 3.03 -4.67 -28.10
N SER A 76 2.15 -4.66 -29.10
CA SER A 76 0.75 -4.29 -28.92
C SER A 76 -0.08 -5.30 -28.11
N ALA A 77 0.46 -6.47 -27.80
CA ALA A 77 -0.21 -7.48 -26.97
C ALA A 77 -0.10 -7.20 -25.45
N GLY A 78 0.68 -6.20 -25.04
CA GLY A 78 0.93 -5.88 -23.63
C GLY A 78 2.19 -6.54 -23.07
N CYS A 79 2.30 -6.54 -21.74
CA CYS A 79 3.43 -7.07 -21.00
C CYS A 79 2.99 -8.10 -19.97
N SER A 80 3.83 -9.12 -19.78
CA SER A 80 3.71 -10.08 -18.70
C SER A 80 4.72 -9.75 -17.60
N TYR A 81 4.25 -9.67 -16.36
CA TYR A 81 5.05 -9.31 -15.19
C TYR A 81 5.14 -10.52 -14.26
N HIS A 82 6.36 -11.02 -14.04
CA HIS A 82 6.64 -11.91 -12.92
C HIS A 82 6.92 -11.05 -11.70
N TYR A 83 6.28 -11.40 -10.58
CA TYR A 83 6.47 -10.66 -9.34
C TYR A 83 6.42 -11.59 -8.13
N THR A 84 7.02 -11.08 -7.06
CA THR A 84 6.91 -11.62 -5.71
C THR A 84 6.31 -10.57 -4.78
N ILE A 85 5.89 -10.99 -3.59
CA ILE A 85 5.42 -10.08 -2.54
C ILE A 85 6.46 -9.97 -1.43
N ASP A 86 6.55 -8.80 -0.81
CA ASP A 86 7.31 -8.57 0.41
C ASP A 86 6.37 -8.10 1.52
N PRO A 87 5.81 -9.03 2.31
CA PRO A 87 4.87 -8.70 3.37
C PRO A 87 5.58 -8.20 4.63
N HIS A 88 5.09 -7.08 5.16
CA HIS A 88 5.59 -6.45 6.38
C HIS A 88 4.47 -6.30 7.40
N TYR A 89 4.73 -6.71 8.65
CA TYR A 89 3.86 -6.40 9.77
C TYR A 89 4.33 -5.12 10.47
N THR A 90 3.44 -4.14 10.53
CA THR A 90 3.69 -2.78 11.06
C THR A 90 2.81 -2.45 12.26
N GLY A 91 1.94 -3.37 12.68
CA GLY A 91 1.07 -3.21 13.83
C GLY A 91 1.80 -3.36 15.17
N THR A 92 1.16 -2.90 16.23
CA THR A 92 1.65 -3.03 17.62
C THR A 92 1.02 -4.21 18.36
N ALA A 93 -0.02 -4.82 17.79
CA ALA A 93 -0.67 -6.00 18.36
C ALA A 93 0.27 -7.22 18.33
N ALA A 94 0.14 -8.11 19.31
CA ALA A 94 0.83 -9.39 19.25
C ALA A 94 0.22 -10.26 18.13
N LEU A 95 1.06 -10.86 17.29
CA LEU A 95 0.61 -11.80 16.27
C LEU A 95 0.21 -13.14 16.93
N PRO A 96 -0.96 -13.70 16.60
CA PRO A 96 -1.30 -15.08 16.94
C PRO A 96 -0.26 -16.10 16.45
N THR A 97 -0.37 -17.36 16.91
CA THR A 97 0.53 -18.46 16.50
C THR A 97 0.66 -18.56 14.98
N LYS A 98 -0.45 -18.40 14.27
CA LYS A 98 -0.52 -18.34 12.82
C LYS A 98 -1.62 -17.38 12.41
N THR A 99 -1.32 -16.46 11.50
CA THR A 99 -2.29 -15.51 10.95
C THR A 99 -2.25 -15.60 9.44
N THR A 100 -3.40 -15.71 8.80
CA THR A 100 -3.51 -15.68 7.33
C THR A 100 -3.99 -14.30 6.90
N VAL A 101 -3.24 -13.69 5.99
CA VAL A 101 -3.52 -12.35 5.47
C VAL A 101 -3.87 -12.49 3.99
N VAL A 102 -5.04 -11.97 3.62
CA VAL A 102 -5.53 -11.98 2.23
C VAL A 102 -5.33 -10.58 1.65
N PHE A 103 -4.79 -10.52 0.45
CA PHE A 103 -4.53 -9.29 -0.26
C PHE A 103 -4.98 -9.40 -1.72
N LYS A 104 -5.16 -8.25 -2.36
CA LYS A 104 -5.40 -8.14 -3.79
C LYS A 104 -4.27 -7.37 -4.46
N VAL A 105 -3.80 -7.84 -5.60
CA VAL A 105 -2.87 -7.14 -6.48
C VAL A 105 -3.65 -6.50 -7.61
N THR A 106 -3.46 -5.20 -7.81
CA THR A 106 -4.09 -4.39 -8.86
C THR A 106 -3.01 -3.73 -9.71
N GLY A 107 -3.38 -3.22 -10.89
CA GLY A 107 -2.48 -2.49 -11.78
C GLY A 107 -2.15 -3.21 -13.08
N GLY A 108 -2.33 -4.54 -13.12
CA GLY A 108 -2.40 -5.31 -14.36
C GLY A 108 -3.80 -5.32 -14.96
N ASP A 109 -3.99 -6.13 -15.99
CA ASP A 109 -5.25 -6.28 -16.73
C ASP A 109 -6.37 -6.88 -15.87
N GLN A 110 -6.01 -7.70 -14.89
CA GLN A 110 -6.95 -8.32 -13.95
C GLN A 110 -6.47 -8.17 -12.51
N THR A 111 -7.42 -8.01 -11.58
CA THR A 111 -7.10 -8.06 -10.15
C THR A 111 -6.84 -9.50 -9.73
N GLN A 112 -5.71 -9.75 -9.07
CA GLN A 112 -5.38 -11.06 -8.53
C GLN A 112 -5.54 -11.07 -7.01
N ILE A 113 -6.10 -12.15 -6.45
CA ILE A 113 -6.22 -12.34 -5.01
C ILE A 113 -5.17 -13.34 -4.55
N GLY A 114 -4.38 -12.96 -3.55
CA GLY A 114 -3.36 -13.79 -2.95
C GLY A 114 -3.52 -13.86 -1.44
N ASN A 115 -2.75 -14.74 -0.81
CA ASN A 115 -2.65 -14.79 0.65
C ASN A 115 -1.23 -15.17 1.07
N PHE A 116 -0.88 -14.76 2.28
CA PHE A 116 0.32 -15.24 2.97
C PHE A 116 -0.03 -15.61 4.41
N SER A 117 0.76 -16.49 5.00
CA SER A 117 0.68 -16.79 6.43
C SER A 117 1.84 -16.13 7.16
N ILE A 118 1.60 -15.57 8.34
CA ILE A 118 2.63 -15.01 9.22
C ILE A 118 2.55 -15.69 10.59
N ASP A 119 3.71 -16.03 11.15
CA ASP A 119 3.80 -16.61 12.50
C ASP A 119 3.88 -15.54 13.60
N LYS A 120 3.84 -15.97 14.86
CA LYS A 120 3.96 -15.09 16.03
C LYS A 120 5.27 -14.30 16.09
N ASN A 121 6.31 -14.75 15.37
CA ASN A 121 7.63 -14.12 15.33
C ASN A 121 7.73 -13.10 14.18
N GLY A 122 6.67 -12.95 13.38
CA GLY A 122 6.66 -12.08 12.20
C GLY A 122 7.23 -12.73 10.93
N THR A 123 7.49 -14.04 10.93
CA THR A 123 7.99 -14.75 9.75
C THR A 123 6.84 -15.03 8.79
N ALA A 124 6.89 -14.42 7.61
CA ALA A 124 5.92 -14.66 6.56
C ALA A 124 6.27 -15.88 5.70
N THR A 125 5.25 -16.63 5.27
CA THR A 125 5.32 -17.76 4.36
C THR A 125 4.28 -17.57 3.27
N PHE A 126 4.71 -17.63 2.01
CA PHE A 126 3.88 -17.38 0.84
C PHE A 126 4.47 -18.08 -0.40
N ASP A 127 3.65 -18.21 -1.44
CA ASP A 127 4.09 -18.67 -2.75
C ASP A 127 4.93 -17.57 -3.42
N ARG A 128 6.16 -17.93 -3.81
CA ARG A 128 7.20 -16.93 -4.10
C ARG A 128 7.00 -16.15 -5.38
N GLU A 129 6.37 -16.71 -6.40
CA GLU A 129 6.30 -16.04 -7.69
C GLU A 129 4.95 -16.26 -8.34
N THR A 130 4.42 -15.17 -8.90
CA THR A 130 3.16 -15.15 -9.62
C THR A 130 3.33 -14.28 -10.87
N THR A 131 2.47 -14.48 -11.85
CA THR A 131 2.49 -13.73 -13.11
C THR A 131 1.17 -12.99 -13.29
N ILE A 132 1.26 -11.73 -13.72
CA ILE A 132 0.12 -10.90 -14.09
C ILE A 132 0.42 -10.18 -15.40
N ASP A 133 -0.55 -10.17 -16.31
CA ASP A 133 -0.45 -9.41 -17.56
C ASP A 133 -0.98 -7.99 -17.36
N GLY A 134 -0.48 -7.04 -18.13
CA GLY A 134 -0.83 -5.63 -18.01
C GLY A 134 -0.29 -4.77 -19.15
N PRO A 135 -0.68 -3.48 -19.19
CA PRO A 135 -0.09 -2.52 -20.12
C PRO A 135 1.40 -2.33 -19.81
N GLU A 136 2.15 -1.75 -20.75
CA GLU A 136 3.54 -1.36 -20.53
C GLU A 136 3.62 -0.29 -19.42
N GLY A 137 4.51 -0.49 -18.44
CA GLY A 137 4.64 0.41 -17.29
C GLY A 137 3.54 0.25 -16.24
N ALA A 138 2.84 -0.89 -16.20
CA ALA A 138 1.85 -1.20 -15.19
C ALA A 138 2.42 -1.04 -13.78
N ASN A 139 1.70 -0.29 -12.93
CA ASN A 139 2.08 -0.09 -11.54
C ASN A 139 1.33 -1.12 -10.67
N LEU A 140 2.00 -2.24 -10.38
CA LEU A 140 1.42 -3.29 -9.54
C LEU A 140 1.42 -2.87 -8.07
N GLN A 141 0.27 -2.96 -7.43
CA GLN A 141 0.08 -2.60 -6.02
C GLN A 141 -0.71 -3.67 -5.30
N ALA A 142 -0.26 -4.05 -4.10
CA ALA A 142 -1.01 -4.94 -3.23
C ALA A 142 -1.77 -4.16 -2.15
N THR A 143 -3.02 -4.56 -1.91
CA THR A 143 -3.83 -4.03 -0.81
C THR A 143 -4.34 -5.18 0.03
N VAL A 144 -4.07 -5.14 1.33
CA VAL A 144 -4.59 -6.13 2.28
C VAL A 144 -6.08 -5.89 2.49
N THR A 145 -6.88 -6.94 2.28
CA THR A 145 -8.34 -6.86 2.37
C THR A 145 -8.88 -7.56 3.60
N GLN A 146 -8.18 -8.58 4.10
CA GLN A 146 -8.66 -9.38 5.23
C GLN A 146 -7.50 -9.97 6.03
N VAL A 147 -7.71 -10.08 7.34
CA VAL A 147 -6.81 -10.76 8.27
C VAL A 147 -7.62 -11.80 9.02
N ILE A 148 -7.12 -13.03 9.04
CA ILE A 148 -7.75 -14.18 9.67
C ILE A 148 -6.77 -14.71 10.72
N GLY A 149 -7.03 -14.39 11.98
CA GLY A 149 -6.27 -14.93 13.11
C GLY A 149 -6.53 -16.43 13.26
N GLY A 150 -5.48 -17.23 13.27
CA GLY A 150 -5.52 -18.63 13.69
C GLY A 150 -5.51 -18.74 15.22
N ARG A 151 -5.99 -19.88 15.71
CA ARG A 151 -5.89 -20.27 17.12
C ARG A 151 -4.58 -20.99 17.39
#